data_AF-A0AAJ2P0W8-F1
#
_entry.id   AF-A0AAJ2P0W8-F1
#
_cell.length_a   1.000
_cell.length_b   1.000
_cell.length_c   1.000
_cell.angle_alpha   90.00
_cell.angle_beta   90.00
_cell.angle_gamma   90.00
#
_symmetry.space_group_name_H-M   'P 1'
#
loop_
_entity.id
_entity.type
_entity.pdbx_description
1 polymer ?
#
loop_
_entity_poly.entity_id
_entity_poly.type
_entity_poly.pdbx_seq_one_letter_code
_entity_poly.pdbx_strand_id
1 'polypeptide(L)'
;MTNLDAEFAELIDTVGHRRAGILATTARKIATEIRTAADALGTAAVGPSQRHILAALPACTYAQSRFWRYQFADCASRLADDSKRWGAPVPRCTGEEMALHLILHRTTTDTGQSWSDLAEDLFQDNDVLTLYDIPVDAVTGPIGAVQLTPAQWFTEFTTPFPLPPRP
;
A
#
# COMPACT_ATOMS: atom_id res chain seq x y z
N MET A 1 22.33 13.46 -12.14
CA MET A 1 21.48 13.42 -10.94
C MET A 1 20.19 14.11 -11.31
N THR A 2 19.08 13.39 -11.32
CA THR A 2 17.75 14.00 -11.52
C THR A 2 17.59 15.04 -10.42
N ASN A 3 17.26 16.29 -10.78
CA ASN A 3 16.96 17.31 -9.79
C ASN A 3 15.66 16.88 -9.13
N LEU A 4 15.75 16.25 -7.96
CA LEU A 4 14.58 15.86 -7.19
C LEU A 4 13.93 17.14 -6.67
N ASP A 5 12.60 17.15 -6.63
CA ASP A 5 11.86 18.24 -6.04
C ASP A 5 12.25 18.43 -4.55
N ALA A 6 12.19 19.67 -4.04
CA ALA A 6 12.61 19.99 -2.68
C ALA A 6 11.75 19.25 -1.63
N GLU A 7 10.44 19.13 -1.86
CA GLU A 7 9.54 18.38 -0.97
C GLU A 7 9.91 16.89 -0.94
N PHE A 8 10.33 16.36 -2.09
CA PHE A 8 10.78 14.97 -2.18
C PHE A 8 12.12 14.74 -1.46
N ALA A 9 13.03 15.72 -1.49
CA ALA A 9 14.28 15.65 -0.75
C ALA A 9 14.05 15.67 0.77
N GLU A 10 13.14 16.53 1.24
CA GLU A 10 12.74 16.57 2.66
C GLU A 10 12.11 15.25 3.11
N LEU A 11 11.26 14.64 2.27
CA LEU A 11 10.69 13.33 2.54
C LEU A 11 11.77 12.25 2.71
N ILE A 12 12.78 12.24 1.83
CA ILE A 12 13.90 11.29 1.91
C ILE A 12 14.68 11.47 3.22
N ASP A 13 14.90 12.70 3.66
CA ASP A 13 15.58 12.99 4.92
C ASP A 13 14.76 12.55 6.14
N THR A 14 13.43 12.78 6.12
CA THR A 14 12.50 12.34 7.17
C THR A 14 12.45 10.82 7.30
N VAL A 15 12.40 10.09 6.18
CA VAL A 15 12.51 8.63 6.20
C VAL A 15 13.92 8.24 6.66
N GLY A 16 14.95 8.72 5.98
CA GLY A 16 16.33 8.36 6.26
C GLY A 16 16.69 6.93 5.82
N HIS A 17 17.96 6.74 5.48
CA HIS A 17 18.45 5.52 4.80
C HIS A 17 18.15 4.21 5.55
N ARG A 18 18.28 4.19 6.88
CA ARG A 18 18.01 2.97 7.67
C ARG A 18 16.54 2.57 7.58
N ARG A 19 15.63 3.53 7.70
CA ARG A 19 14.19 3.26 7.63
C ARG A 19 13.79 2.84 6.23
N ALA A 20 14.31 3.49 5.20
CA ALA A 20 14.11 3.12 3.80
C ALA A 20 14.47 1.64 3.52
N GLY A 21 15.62 1.17 4.03
CA GLY A 21 16.05 -0.22 3.88
C GLY A 21 15.13 -1.23 4.59
N ILE A 22 14.60 -0.86 5.77
CA ILE A 22 13.63 -1.67 6.51
C ILE A 22 12.31 -1.73 5.73
N LEU A 23 11.78 -0.59 5.30
CA LEU A 23 10.55 -0.50 4.50
C LEU A 23 10.65 -1.33 3.22
N ALA A 24 11.77 -1.22 2.50
CA ALA A 24 12.01 -2.01 1.29
C ALA A 24 11.98 -3.53 1.56
N THR A 25 12.56 -3.96 2.68
CA THR A 25 12.61 -5.37 3.06
C THR A 25 11.23 -5.88 3.48
N THR A 26 10.52 -5.12 4.31
CA THR A 26 9.16 -5.44 4.75
C THR A 26 8.19 -5.49 3.56
N ALA A 27 8.26 -4.52 2.66
CA ALA A 27 7.45 -4.46 1.44
C ALA A 27 7.66 -5.68 0.54
N ARG A 28 8.91 -6.13 0.36
CA ARG A 28 9.20 -7.33 -0.43
C ARG A 28 8.67 -8.62 0.21
N LYS A 29 8.72 -8.71 1.55
CA LYS A 29 8.11 -9.83 2.31
C LYS A 29 6.60 -9.85 2.12
N ILE A 30 5.94 -8.71 2.32
CA ILE A 30 4.50 -8.55 2.14
C ILE A 30 4.07 -8.93 0.72
N ALA A 31 4.78 -8.46 -0.32
CA ALA A 31 4.50 -8.85 -1.70
C ALA A 31 4.53 -10.37 -1.89
N THR A 32 5.53 -11.04 -1.30
CA THR A 32 5.68 -12.50 -1.36
C THR A 32 4.54 -13.22 -0.62
N GLU A 33 4.17 -12.75 0.56
CA GLU A 33 3.04 -13.28 1.34
C GLU A 33 1.72 -13.13 0.57
N ILE A 34 1.49 -11.98 -0.07
CA ILE A 34 0.27 -11.73 -0.88
C ILE A 34 0.23 -12.69 -2.07
N ARG A 35 1.33 -12.87 -2.82
CA ARG A 35 1.36 -13.83 -3.95
C ARG A 35 1.12 -15.26 -3.50
N THR A 36 1.76 -15.66 -2.40
CA THR A 36 1.57 -17.00 -1.82
C THR A 36 0.11 -17.24 -1.45
N ALA A 37 -0.53 -16.25 -0.80
CA ALA A 37 -1.95 -16.32 -0.48
C ALA A 37 -2.84 -16.32 -1.73
N ALA A 38 -2.49 -15.54 -2.75
CA ALA A 38 -3.21 -15.49 -4.02
C ALA A 38 -3.14 -16.82 -4.79
N ASP A 39 -1.99 -17.51 -4.74
CA ASP A 39 -1.82 -18.83 -5.34
C ASP A 39 -2.61 -19.91 -4.59
N ALA A 40 -2.59 -19.87 -3.26
CA ALA A 40 -3.31 -20.82 -2.42
C ALA A 40 -4.84 -20.67 -2.55
N LEU A 41 -5.34 -19.44 -2.58
CA LEU A 41 -6.78 -19.18 -2.62
C LEU A 41 -7.37 -19.11 -4.03
N GLY A 42 -6.56 -18.74 -5.03
CA GLY A 42 -7.08 -18.40 -6.35
C GLY A 42 -8.08 -17.24 -6.27
N THR A 43 -9.30 -17.48 -6.73
CA THR A 43 -10.44 -16.53 -6.68
C THR A 43 -11.40 -16.84 -5.52
N ALA A 44 -11.13 -17.86 -4.70
CA ALA A 44 -11.95 -18.14 -3.53
C ALA A 44 -11.90 -16.95 -2.56
N ALA A 45 -13.05 -16.64 -1.96
CA ALA A 45 -13.14 -15.56 -0.97
C ALA A 45 -12.27 -15.84 0.26
N VAL A 46 -11.76 -14.78 0.89
CA VAL A 46 -11.00 -14.91 2.14
C VAL A 46 -11.95 -15.38 3.25
N GLY A 47 -11.58 -16.48 3.92
CA GLY A 47 -12.39 -17.06 4.99
C GLY A 47 -12.02 -16.55 6.40
N PRO A 48 -12.93 -16.65 7.38
CA PRO A 48 -12.73 -16.12 8.74
C PRO A 48 -11.67 -16.87 9.57
N SER A 49 -11.32 -18.10 9.19
CA SER A 49 -10.35 -18.95 9.90
C SER A 49 -8.92 -18.82 9.35
N GLN A 50 -8.70 -17.98 8.35
CA GLN A 50 -7.44 -17.88 7.65
C GLN A 50 -6.57 -16.75 8.19
N ARG A 51 -5.42 -17.10 8.79
CA ARG A 51 -4.35 -16.14 9.14
C ARG A 51 -3.55 -15.74 7.89
N HIS A 52 -4.22 -15.17 6.88
CA HIS A 52 -3.59 -14.69 5.66
C HIS A 52 -3.44 -13.17 5.69
N ILE A 53 -2.39 -12.66 5.04
CA ILE A 53 -2.21 -11.21 4.87
C ILE A 53 -3.40 -10.55 4.16
N LEU A 54 -4.11 -11.28 3.30
CA LEU A 54 -5.34 -10.82 2.64
C LEU A 54 -6.52 -10.62 3.60
N ALA A 55 -6.50 -11.26 4.78
CA ALA A 55 -7.50 -11.04 5.83
C ALA A 55 -7.22 -9.77 6.66
N ALA A 56 -6.06 -9.13 6.45
CA ALA A 56 -5.75 -7.82 7.03
C ALA A 56 -6.22 -6.65 6.15
N LEU A 57 -6.81 -6.94 4.98
CA LEU A 57 -7.41 -5.93 4.11
C LEU A 57 -8.86 -5.65 4.51
N PRO A 58 -9.42 -4.52 4.08
CA PRO A 58 -10.85 -4.26 4.22
C PRO A 58 -11.73 -5.35 3.62
N ALA A 59 -12.87 -5.63 4.24
CA ALA A 59 -13.76 -6.73 3.87
C ALA A 59 -14.27 -6.65 2.42
N CYS A 60 -14.35 -5.44 1.83
CA CYS A 60 -14.73 -5.24 0.43
C CYS A 60 -13.75 -5.90 -0.57
N THR A 61 -12.55 -6.29 -0.11
CA THR A 61 -11.53 -6.97 -0.92
C THR A 61 -11.62 -8.50 -0.86
N TYR A 62 -12.39 -9.08 0.05
CA TYR A 62 -12.32 -10.52 0.34
C TYR A 62 -12.71 -11.40 -0.84
N ALA A 63 -13.64 -10.94 -1.69
CA ALA A 63 -14.09 -11.65 -2.88
C ALA A 63 -13.26 -11.35 -4.15
N GLN A 64 -12.17 -10.59 -4.03
CA GLN A 64 -11.37 -10.21 -5.21
C GLN A 64 -10.64 -11.40 -5.83
N SER A 65 -10.48 -11.34 -7.15
CA SER A 65 -9.88 -12.41 -7.95
C SER A 65 -8.38 -12.61 -7.68
N ARG A 66 -7.84 -13.76 -8.13
CA ARG A 66 -6.38 -13.99 -8.12
C ARG A 66 -5.63 -12.88 -8.85
N PHE A 67 -6.16 -12.39 -9.97
CA PHE A 67 -5.54 -11.33 -10.76
C PHE A 67 -5.44 -10.03 -9.97
N TRP A 68 -6.53 -9.61 -9.31
CA TRP A 68 -6.53 -8.43 -8.45
C TRP A 68 -5.51 -8.56 -7.31
N ARG A 69 -5.41 -9.73 -6.68
CA ARG A 69 -4.45 -9.99 -5.59
C ARG A 69 -3.00 -9.90 -6.07
N TYR A 70 -2.74 -10.31 -7.31
CA TYR A 70 -1.43 -10.15 -7.95
C TYR A 70 -1.10 -8.68 -8.21
N GLN A 71 -2.06 -7.89 -8.70
CA GLN A 71 -1.89 -6.44 -8.86
C GLN A 71 -1.63 -5.76 -7.50
N PHE A 72 -2.30 -6.22 -6.44
CA PHE A 72 -2.03 -5.74 -5.09
C PHE A 72 -0.62 -6.11 -4.58
N ALA A 73 -0.14 -7.32 -4.88
CA ALA A 73 1.25 -7.70 -4.59
C ALA A 73 2.27 -6.86 -5.37
N ASP A 74 1.94 -6.45 -6.60
CA ASP A 74 2.78 -5.56 -7.41
C ASP A 74 2.89 -4.17 -6.75
N CYS A 75 1.83 -3.68 -6.11
CA CYS A 75 1.86 -2.43 -5.35
C CYS A 75 2.94 -2.45 -4.26
N ALA A 76 2.94 -3.48 -3.41
CA ALA A 76 3.99 -3.67 -2.40
C ALA A 76 5.39 -3.83 -3.02
N SER A 77 5.50 -4.50 -4.17
CA SER A 77 6.77 -4.64 -4.88
C SER A 77 7.31 -3.30 -5.38
N ARG A 78 6.45 -2.44 -5.94
CA ARG A 78 6.82 -1.10 -6.40
C ARG A 78 7.28 -0.21 -5.26
N LEU A 79 6.58 -0.22 -4.11
CA LEU A 79 7.01 0.52 -2.94
C LEU A 79 8.37 0.05 -2.41
N ALA A 80 8.66 -1.25 -2.51
CA ALA A 80 9.97 -1.79 -2.17
C ALA A 80 11.07 -1.22 -3.09
N ASP A 81 10.78 -1.13 -4.39
CA ASP A 81 11.71 -0.64 -5.40
C ASP A 81 11.90 0.88 -5.32
N ASP A 82 10.84 1.63 -5.05
CA ASP A 82 10.89 3.07 -4.76
C ASP A 82 11.76 3.35 -3.53
N SER A 83 11.54 2.61 -2.43
CA SER A 83 12.31 2.76 -1.19
C SER A 83 13.81 2.53 -1.42
N LYS A 84 14.17 1.56 -2.28
CA LYS A 84 15.58 1.29 -2.63
C LYS A 84 16.17 2.33 -3.56
N ARG A 85 15.37 2.81 -4.52
CA ARG A 85 15.84 3.68 -5.59
C ARG A 85 15.95 5.13 -5.14
N TRP A 86 14.98 5.59 -4.36
CA TRP A 86 14.82 6.99 -3.99
C TRP A 86 14.98 7.25 -2.50
N GLY A 87 14.94 6.22 -1.65
CA GLY A 87 15.08 6.39 -0.20
C GLY A 87 13.74 6.58 0.53
N ALA A 88 12.61 6.52 -0.18
CA ALA A 88 11.27 6.51 0.40
C ALA A 88 10.30 5.73 -0.51
N PRO A 89 9.28 5.05 0.04
CA PRO A 89 8.17 4.55 -0.77
C PRO A 89 7.35 5.72 -1.31
N VAL A 90 6.84 5.61 -2.54
CA VAL A 90 6.09 6.68 -3.20
C VAL A 90 4.75 6.12 -3.71
N PRO A 91 3.71 6.04 -2.88
CA PRO A 91 2.43 5.51 -3.31
C PRO A 91 1.78 6.42 -4.36
N ARG A 92 1.29 5.81 -5.44
CA ARG A 92 0.68 6.52 -6.59
C ARG A 92 -0.76 6.14 -6.84
N CYS A 93 -1.29 5.17 -6.11
CA CYS A 93 -2.65 4.71 -6.23
C CYS A 93 -3.12 4.12 -4.90
N THR A 94 -4.43 3.98 -4.73
CA THR A 94 -5.06 3.48 -3.51
C THR A 94 -4.52 2.10 -3.09
N GLY A 95 -4.20 1.24 -4.06
CA GLY A 95 -3.60 -0.07 -3.81
C GLY A 95 -2.20 0.02 -3.24
N GLU A 96 -1.41 1.03 -3.63
CA GLU A 96 -0.09 1.27 -3.06
C GLU A 96 -0.20 1.85 -1.65
N GLU A 97 -1.14 2.74 -1.38
CA GLU A 97 -1.38 3.25 -0.02
C GLU A 97 -1.85 2.18 0.95
N MET A 98 -2.77 1.33 0.51
CA MET A 98 -3.19 0.18 1.31
C MET A 98 -2.02 -0.79 1.54
N ALA A 99 -1.14 -0.99 0.54
CA ALA A 99 0.08 -1.77 0.74
C ALA A 99 1.03 -1.09 1.74
N LEU A 100 1.19 0.23 1.66
CA LEU A 100 2.00 1.03 2.59
C LEU A 100 1.46 0.91 4.02
N HIS A 101 0.14 0.97 4.21
CA HIS A 101 -0.51 0.74 5.50
C HIS A 101 -0.06 -0.59 6.12
N LEU A 102 -0.16 -1.69 5.36
CA LEU A 102 0.27 -3.02 5.81
C LEU A 102 1.77 -3.07 6.10
N ILE A 103 2.60 -2.37 5.31
CA ILE A 103 4.06 -2.28 5.51
C ILE A 103 4.40 -1.57 6.81
N LEU A 104 3.80 -0.42 7.10
CA LEU A 104 4.04 0.34 8.33
C LEU A 104 3.54 -0.42 9.56
N HIS A 105 2.35 -1.04 9.46
CA HIS A 105 1.81 -1.88 10.52
C HIS A 105 2.73 -3.06 10.82
N ARG A 106 3.15 -3.81 9.79
CA ARG A 106 4.07 -4.94 9.96
C ARG A 106 5.42 -4.50 10.52
N THR A 107 5.97 -3.39 10.04
CA THR A 107 7.25 -2.87 10.54
C THR A 107 7.15 -2.49 12.01
N THR A 108 6.03 -1.91 12.43
CA THR A 108 5.76 -1.62 13.85
C THR A 108 5.73 -2.90 14.68
N THR A 109 5.03 -3.93 14.22
CA THR A 109 5.00 -5.24 14.90
C THR A 109 6.38 -5.88 14.99
N ASP A 110 7.15 -5.89 13.90
CA ASP A 110 8.44 -6.58 13.82
C ASP A 110 9.54 -5.86 14.61
N THR A 111 9.48 -4.52 14.70
CA THR A 111 10.52 -3.70 15.36
C THR A 111 10.17 -3.28 16.78
N GLY A 112 8.88 -3.32 17.17
CA GLY A 112 8.39 -2.83 18.45
C GLY A 112 8.41 -1.30 18.60
N GLN A 113 8.73 -0.57 17.53
CA GLN A 113 8.72 0.90 17.48
C GLN A 113 7.57 1.36 16.58
N SER A 114 6.87 2.44 16.93
CA SER A 114 5.86 3.03 16.04
C SER A 114 6.49 3.69 14.82
N TRP A 115 5.84 3.52 13.66
CA TRP A 115 6.19 4.18 12.40
C TRP A 115 5.04 5.07 11.89
N SER A 116 4.11 5.43 12.79
CA SER A 116 2.95 6.26 12.48
C SER A 116 3.31 7.69 12.06
N ASP A 117 4.47 8.18 12.50
CA ASP A 117 5.02 9.47 12.07
C ASP A 117 5.18 9.55 10.54
N LEU A 118 5.62 8.46 9.90
CA LEU A 118 5.76 8.43 8.45
C LEU A 118 4.43 8.29 7.70
N ALA A 119 3.33 7.92 8.36
CA ALA A 119 2.06 7.77 7.68
C ALA A 119 1.55 9.13 7.18
N GLU A 120 1.75 10.20 7.97
CA GLU A 120 1.34 11.55 7.59
C GLU A 120 2.12 12.07 6.37
N ASP A 121 3.41 11.74 6.26
CA ASP A 121 4.28 12.23 5.19
C ASP A 121 4.19 11.39 3.89
N LEU A 122 3.87 10.10 3.99
CA LEU A 122 3.94 9.17 2.85
C LEU A 122 2.60 8.97 2.14
N PHE A 123 1.47 9.04 2.85
CA PHE A 123 0.15 8.89 2.23
C PHE A 123 -0.20 10.13 1.42
N GLN A 124 -0.69 9.92 0.20
CA GLN A 124 -1.26 10.95 -0.66
C GLN A 124 -2.76 11.14 -0.37
N ASP A 125 -3.44 10.06 0.00
CA ASP A 125 -4.85 9.96 0.33
C ASP A 125 -5.05 9.04 1.55
N ASN A 126 -5.48 9.61 2.67
CA ASN A 126 -5.74 8.85 3.89
C ASN A 126 -7.18 8.33 3.97
N ASP A 127 -8.08 8.74 3.06
CA ASP A 127 -9.50 8.37 3.10
C ASP A 127 -9.67 6.86 2.84
N VAL A 128 -8.70 6.22 2.19
CA VAL A 128 -8.70 4.75 2.00
C VAL A 128 -8.75 3.98 3.32
N LEU A 129 -8.23 4.53 4.42
CA LEU A 129 -8.23 3.86 5.71
C LEU A 129 -9.62 3.80 6.34
N THR A 130 -10.55 4.65 5.91
CA THR A 130 -11.96 4.58 6.34
C THR A 130 -12.64 3.27 5.93
N LEU A 131 -12.08 2.56 4.93
CA LEU A 131 -12.58 1.25 4.48
C LEU A 131 -12.56 0.18 5.57
N TYR A 132 -11.73 0.34 6.61
CA TYR A 132 -11.71 -0.57 7.75
C TYR A 132 -12.92 -0.41 8.68
N ASP A 133 -13.54 0.78 8.70
CA ASP A 133 -14.58 1.13 9.66
C ASP A 133 -16.00 1.14 9.06
N ILE A 134 -16.12 1.04 7.72
CA ILE A 134 -17.42 1.09 7.04
C ILE A 134 -17.90 -0.30 6.58
N PRO A 135 -19.23 -0.56 6.62
CA PRO A 135 -19.82 -1.75 6.03
C PRO A 135 -19.53 -1.88 4.54
N VAL A 136 -19.41 -3.11 4.03
CA VAL A 136 -19.07 -3.39 2.61
C VAL A 136 -20.07 -2.76 1.64
N ASP A 137 -21.35 -2.73 2.00
CA ASP A 137 -22.45 -2.13 1.22
C ASP A 137 -22.40 -0.59 1.20
N ALA A 138 -21.69 0.05 2.13
CA ALA A 138 -21.47 1.50 2.13
C ALA A 138 -20.37 1.94 1.14
N VAL A 139 -19.48 1.03 0.72
CA VAL A 139 -18.35 1.32 -0.20
C VAL A 139 -18.84 1.71 -1.60
N THR A 140 -20.04 1.31 -2.00
CA THR A 140 -20.63 1.58 -3.32
C THR A 140 -21.68 2.69 -3.31
N GLY A 141 -21.77 3.45 -2.21
CA GLY A 141 -22.79 4.48 -2.00
C GLY A 141 -22.74 5.65 -3.01
N PRO A 142 -23.84 6.41 -3.16
CA PRO A 142 -24.01 7.44 -4.19
C PRO A 142 -23.21 8.74 -3.94
N ILE A 143 -22.43 8.79 -2.86
CA ILE A 143 -21.66 9.97 -2.46
C ILE A 143 -20.21 9.77 -2.89
N GLY A 144 -19.93 9.92 -4.18
CA GLY A 144 -18.69 10.47 -4.73
C GLY A 144 -17.32 10.05 -4.18
N ALA A 145 -17.18 8.92 -3.47
CA ALA A 145 -15.89 8.44 -2.99
C ALA A 145 -15.14 7.78 -4.17
N VAL A 146 -14.68 8.64 -5.07
CA VAL A 146 -13.86 8.30 -6.24
C VAL A 146 -12.66 7.49 -5.73
N GLN A 147 -12.45 6.28 -6.27
CA GLN A 147 -11.32 5.36 -6.01
C GLN A 147 -11.38 4.43 -4.79
N LEU A 148 -12.43 4.47 -3.96
CA LEU A 148 -12.55 3.53 -2.83
C LEU A 148 -12.93 2.10 -3.24
N THR A 149 -13.51 1.91 -4.43
CA THR A 149 -13.85 0.58 -4.92
C THR A 149 -12.59 -0.22 -5.29
N PRO A 150 -12.46 -1.50 -4.88
CA PRO A 150 -11.26 -2.29 -5.17
C PRO A 150 -10.86 -2.34 -6.66
N ALA A 151 -11.84 -2.26 -7.56
CA ALA A 151 -11.58 -2.25 -9.01
C ALA A 151 -10.80 -1.02 -9.49
N GLN A 152 -10.85 0.09 -8.76
CA GLN A 152 -10.18 1.34 -9.09
C GLN A 152 -8.81 1.50 -8.44
N TRP A 153 -8.46 0.63 -7.48
CA TRP A 153 -7.29 0.80 -6.62
C TRP A 153 -5.95 0.91 -7.36
N PHE A 154 -5.87 0.45 -8.60
CA PHE A 154 -4.62 0.45 -9.37
C PHE A 154 -4.54 1.59 -10.40
N THR A 155 -5.49 2.53 -10.35
CA THR A 155 -5.46 3.75 -11.18
C THR A 155 -4.57 4.77 -10.49
N GLU A 156 -3.61 5.35 -11.21
CA GLU A 156 -2.74 6.37 -10.63
C GLU A 156 -3.51 7.65 -10.27
N PHE A 157 -3.12 8.26 -9.16
CA PHE A 157 -3.59 9.55 -8.70
C PHE A 157 -3.17 10.65 -9.67
N THR A 158 -3.97 11.71 -9.72
CA THR A 158 -3.51 12.97 -10.29
C THR A 158 -2.81 13.74 -9.17
N THR A 159 -1.48 13.75 -9.17
CA THR A 159 -0.70 14.49 -8.16
C THR A 159 -0.49 15.95 -8.60
N PRO A 160 -0.52 16.92 -7.67
CA PRO A 160 -0.27 18.33 -7.99
C PRO A 160 1.21 18.61 -8.32
N PHE A 161 2.12 17.70 -7.94
CA PHE A 161 3.56 17.78 -8.20
C PHE A 161 4.04 16.57 -9.02
N PRO A 162 5.13 16.72 -9.80
CA PRO A 162 5.67 15.63 -10.61
C PRO A 162 6.39 14.59 -9.73
N LEU A 163 5.93 13.34 -9.79
CA LEU A 163 6.63 12.21 -9.17
C LEU A 163 7.81 11.75 -10.04
N PRO A 164 8.89 11.23 -9.44
CA PRO A 164 10.01 10.69 -10.21
C PRO A 164 9.54 9.54 -11.12
N PRO A 165 10.06 9.39 -12.34
CA PRO A 165 9.55 8.37 -13.26
C PRO A 165 9.87 6.95 -12.77
N ARG A 166 8.86 6.09 -12.69
CA ARG A 166 9.05 4.64 -12.55
C ARG A 166 9.49 4.05 -13.91
N PRO A 167 10.41 3.08 -13.93
CA PRO A 167 10.86 2.43 -15.15
C PRO A 167 9.80 1.46 -15.70
#